data_AF-A0A4Q4DIX0-F1
#
_entry.id   AF-A0A4Q4DIX0-F1
#
_cell.length_a   1.000
_cell.length_b   1.000
_cell.length_c   1.000
_cell.angle_alpha   90.00
_cell.angle_beta   90.00
_cell.angle_gamma   90.00
#
_symmetry.space_group_name_H-M   'P 1'
#
loop_
_entity.id
_entity.type
_entity.pdbx_description
1 polymer ?
#
loop_
_entity_poly.entity_id
_entity_poly.type
_entity_poly.pdbx_seq_one_letter_code
_entity_poly.pdbx_strand_id
1 'polypeptide(L)' 'MAGTCEVCGGELYQRDDDREATVRRRLKVYRSETAPVVDHYQALGLVTTISALGQVQEVLDRALAAIGQGQVDAPGTSSC' A
#
# COMPACT_ATOMS: atom_id res chain seq x y z
N MET A 1 7.74 18.35 -14.28
CA MET A 1 6.50 19.03 -14.71
C MET A 1 5.39 18.51 -13.82
N ALA A 2 4.70 19.36 -13.06
CA ALA A 2 3.60 18.90 -12.21
C ALA A 2 2.38 18.56 -13.08
N GLY A 3 1.67 17.47 -12.78
CA GLY A 3 0.46 17.08 -13.50
C GLY A 3 0.65 16.13 -14.69
N THR A 4 1.85 15.59 -14.90
CA THR A 4 2.13 14.65 -16.01
C THR A 4 2.81 13.39 -15.47
N CYS A 5 2.37 12.23 -15.93
CA CYS A 5 2.98 10.94 -15.60
C CYS A 5 4.38 10.84 -16.20
N GLU A 6 5.36 10.53 -15.37
CA GLU A 6 6.77 10.38 -15.76
C GLU A 6 7.05 9.16 -16.64
N VAL A 7 6.14 8.16 -16.64
CA VAL A 7 6.31 6.91 -17.39
C VAL A 7 5.72 7.01 -18.80
N CYS A 8 4.51 7.55 -18.94
CA CYS A 8 3.76 7.52 -20.20
C CYS A 8 3.35 8.90 -20.72
N GLY A 9 3.60 9.99 -19.99
CA GLY A 9 3.23 11.34 -20.40
C GLY A 9 1.73 11.68 -20.25
N GLY A 10 0.93 10.80 -19.66
CA GLY A 10 -0.50 11.05 -19.42
C GLY A 10 -0.76 12.16 -18.39
N GLU A 11 -1.93 12.79 -18.47
CA GLU A 11 -2.37 13.82 -17.52
C GLU A 11 -2.75 13.20 -16.17
N LEU A 12 -2.24 13.77 -15.09
CA LEU A 12 -2.59 13.39 -13.72
C LEU A 12 -3.76 14.25 -13.22
N TYR A 13 -4.71 13.61 -12.55
CA TYR A 13 -5.84 14.28 -11.93
C TYR A 13 -6.12 13.67 -10.55
N GLN A 14 -6.73 14.47 -9.68
CA GLN A 14 -7.23 13.97 -8.39
C GLN A 14 -8.56 13.26 -8.61
N ARG A 15 -8.69 12.03 -8.11
CA ARG A 15 -9.95 11.30 -8.18
C ARG A 15 -11.03 11.98 -7.35
N ASP A 16 -12.27 11.86 -7.77
CA ASP A 16 -13.40 12.50 -7.08
C ASP A 16 -13.58 12.04 -5.62
N ASP A 17 -13.16 10.81 -5.29
CA ASP A 17 -13.28 10.20 -3.98
C ASP A 17 -12.11 10.50 -3.03
N ASP A 18 -11.10 11.23 -3.50
CA ASP A 18 -9.93 11.66 -2.70
C ASP A 18 -10.14 13.06 -2.06
N ARG A 19 -11.40 13.54 -2.01
CA ARG A 19 -11.79 14.73 -1.25
C ARG A 19 -11.91 14.40 0.24
N GLU A 20 -11.53 15.34 1.11
CA GLU A 20 -11.47 15.12 2.56
C GLU A 20 -12.76 14.52 3.15
N ALA A 21 -13.92 15.07 2.80
CA ALA A 21 -15.21 14.57 3.29
C ALA A 21 -15.45 13.10 2.89
N THR A 22 -15.12 12.74 1.64
CA THR A 22 -15.25 11.37 1.12
C THR A 22 -14.24 10.45 1.80
N VAL A 23 -12.99 10.88 1.97
CA VAL A 23 -11.94 10.11 2.66
C VAL A 23 -12.34 9.81 4.11
N ARG A 24 -12.84 10.80 4.86
CA ARG A 24 -13.34 10.60 6.23
C ARG A 24 -14.47 9.56 6.27
N ARG A 25 -15.41 9.63 5.32
CA ARG A 25 -16.50 8.65 5.21
C ARG A 25 -15.96 7.26 4.89
N ARG A 26 -15.03 7.12 3.95
CA ARG A 26 -14.40 5.84 3.58
C ARG A 26 -13.65 5.21 4.75
N LEU A 27 -12.89 6.00 5.53
CA LEU A 27 -12.20 5.51 6.71
C LEU A 27 -13.18 5.04 7.81
N LYS A 28 -14.32 5.70 7.97
CA LYS A 28 -15.37 5.24 8.88
C LYS A 28 -15.93 3.88 8.45
N VAL A 29 -16.27 3.72 7.17
CA VAL A 29 -16.79 2.48 6.60
C VAL A 29 -15.76 1.35 6.70
N TYR A 30 -14.50 1.62 6.35
CA TYR A 30 -13.41 0.65 6.49
C TYR A 30 -13.33 0.10 7.92
N ARG A 31 -13.42 0.96 8.94
CA ARG A 31 -13.36 0.54 10.35
C ARG A 31 -14.55 -0.31 10.76
N SER A 32 -15.75 -0.09 10.21
CA SER A 32 -16.95 -0.86 10.57
C SER A 32 -17.10 -2.15 9.78
N GLU A 33 -16.66 -2.18 8.52
CA GLU A 33 -16.98 -3.27 7.60
C GLU A 33 -15.76 -4.09 7.18
N THR A 34 -14.59 -3.45 7.01
CA THR A 34 -13.40 -4.12 6.48
C THR A 34 -12.42 -4.53 7.58
N ALA A 35 -12.23 -3.71 8.60
CA ALA A 35 -11.32 -4.01 9.71
C ALA A 35 -11.60 -5.37 10.40
N PRO A 36 -12.86 -5.79 10.62
CA PRO A 36 -13.16 -7.10 11.23
C PRO A 36 -12.70 -8.30 10.41
N VAL A 37 -12.45 -8.14 9.10
CA VAL A 37 -11.90 -9.21 8.25
C VAL A 37 -10.49 -9.58 8.72
N VAL A 38 -9.73 -8.61 9.25
CA VAL A 38 -8.40 -8.87 9.82
C VAL A 38 -8.51 -9.78 11.04
N ASP A 39 -9.50 -9.57 11.90
CA ASP A 39 -9.72 -10.39 13.10
C ASP A 39 -9.95 -11.87 12.75
N HIS A 40 -10.68 -12.13 11.65
CA HIS A 40 -10.90 -13.49 11.14
C HIS A 40 -9.57 -14.18 10.78
N TYR A 41 -8.70 -13.53 10.01
CA TYR A 41 -7.41 -14.12 9.63
C TYR A 41 -6.41 -14.15 10.78
N GLN A 42 -6.50 -13.20 11.73
CA GLN A 42 -5.71 -13.23 12.96
C GLN A 42 -6.04 -14.47 13.80
N ALA A 43 -7.32 -14.81 13.94
CA ALA A 43 -7.75 -16.02 14.65
C ALA A 43 -7.22 -17.32 14.01
N LEU A 44 -6.93 -17.31 12.69
CA LEU A 44 -6.33 -18.42 11.97
C LEU A 44 -4.79 -18.45 12.05
N GLY A 45 -4.16 -17.45 12.69
CA GLY A 45 -2.71 -17.32 12.75
C GLY A 45 -2.05 -16.94 11.41
N LEU A 46 -2.82 -16.38 10.47
CA LEU A 46 -2.37 -16.06 9.11
C LEU A 46 -1.95 -14.60 8.92
N VAL A 47 -2.07 -13.77 9.97
CA VAL A 47 -1.81 -12.33 9.88
C VAL A 47 -0.46 -11.98 10.50
N THR A 48 0.41 -11.38 9.69
CA THR A 48 1.61 -10.68 10.16
C THR A 48 1.40 -9.18 9.99
N THR A 49 1.55 -8.42 11.08
CA THR A 49 1.39 -6.96 11.06
C THR A 49 2.75 -6.27 10.92
N ILE A 50 2.85 -5.33 9.98
CA ILE A 50 4.03 -4.46 9.80
C ILE A 50 3.61 -2.99 9.91
N SER A 51 4.55 -2.11 10.24
CA SER A 51 4.30 -0.67 10.20
C SER A 51 4.34 -0.15 8.76
N ALA A 52 3.37 0.69 8.40
CA ALA A 52 3.24 1.33 7.09
C ALA A 52 3.77 2.79 7.08
N LEU A 53 4.49 3.20 8.13
CA LEU A 53 5.11 4.53 8.22
C LEU A 53 6.58 4.46 7.82
N GLY A 54 7.06 5.44 7.04
CA GLY A 54 8.45 5.53 6.59
C GLY A 54 8.56 5.73 5.08
N GLN A 55 9.77 5.52 4.55
CA GLN A 55 10.03 5.51 3.11
C GLN A 55 9.44 4.24 2.46
N VAL A 56 9.13 4.32 1.17
CA VAL A 56 8.56 3.19 0.41
C VAL A 56 9.44 1.94 0.53
N GLN A 57 10.76 2.09 0.37
CA GLN A 57 11.71 0.98 0.46
C GLN A 57 11.70 0.34 1.86
N GLU A 58 11.63 1.12 2.93
CA GLU A 58 11.59 0.61 4.31
C GLU A 58 10.31 -0.20 4.60
N VAL A 59 9.18 0.21 4.01
CA VAL A 59 7.92 -0.55 4.11
C VAL A 59 8.03 -1.86 3.33
N LEU A 60 8.63 -1.82 2.13
CA LEU A 60 8.85 -3.00 1.30
C LEU A 60 9.75 -4.02 2.01
N ASP A 61 10.88 -3.59 2.56
CA ASP A 61 11.82 -4.48 3.26
C ASP A 61 11.16 -5.17 4.46
N ARG A 62 10.34 -4.44 5.22
CA ARG A 62 9.54 -5.01 6.32
C ARG A 62 8.51 -6.03 5.84
N ALA A 63 7.84 -5.76 4.71
CA ALA A 63 6.86 -6.68 4.14
C ALA A 63 7.51 -7.98 3.67
N LEU A 64 8.65 -7.90 3.00
CA LEU A 64 9.42 -9.05 2.52
C LEU A 64 9.96 -9.90 3.67
N ALA A 65 10.52 -9.24 4.70
CA ALA A 65 10.95 -9.91 5.92
C ALA A 65 9.79 -10.63 6.63
N ALA A 66 8.60 -10.02 6.67
CA ALA A 66 7.41 -10.58 7.30
C ALA A 66 6.88 -11.86 6.62
N ILE A 67 7.10 -12.01 5.32
CA ILE A 67 6.70 -13.21 4.55
C ILE A 67 7.85 -14.22 4.36
N GLY A 68 9.00 -13.99 5.00
CA GLY A 68 10.15 -14.91 4.96
C GLY A 68 10.97 -14.84 3.67
N GLN A 69 10.78 -13.82 2.84
CA GLN A 69 11.59 -13.57 1.66
C GLN A 69 12.67 -12.54 1.99
N GLY A 70 13.72 -12.99 2.69
CA GLY A 70 14.90 -12.17 2.96
C GLY A 70 15.64 -11.88 1.65
N GLN A 71 15.59 -10.60 1.22
CA GLN A 71 16.37 -9.98 0.14
C GLN A 71 15.90 -10.26 -1.29
N VAL A 72 15.17 -9.30 -1.87
CA VAL A 72 15.12 -9.10 -3.34
C VAL A 72 16.16 -8.04 -3.69
N ASP A 73 17.17 -8.46 -4.44
CA ASP A 73 18.17 -7.56 -4.99
C ASP A 73 17.49 -6.46 -5.82
N ALA A 74 17.98 -5.22 -5.69
CA ALA A 74 17.44 -4.04 -6.35
C ALA A 74 17.35 -4.22 -7.87
N PRO A 75 16.33 -3.67 -8.56
CA PRO A 75 16.26 -3.76 -10.01
C PRO A 75 17.27 -2.79 -10.64
N GLY A 76 18.46 -3.31 -10.90
CA GLY A 76 19.34 -2.87 -11.97
C GLY A 76 19.39 -3.95 -13.03
N THR A 77 19.06 -3.61 -14.27
CA THR A 77 19.37 -4.34 -15.50
C THR A 77 18.74 -5.73 -15.71
N SER A 78 17.59 -5.74 -16.38
CA SER A 78 17.25 -6.73 -17.42
C SER A 78 16.40 -5.96 -18.43
N SER A 79 16.97 -5.26 -19.40
CA SER A 79 17.32 -5.79 -20.73
C SER A 79 16.36 -6.88 -21.22
N CYS A 80 15.38 -6.42 -22.01
CA CYS A 80 14.42 -7.15 -22.82
C CYS A 80 13.26 -7.82 -22.08
#